data_AF-A0A0L8HX44-F1
#
_entry.id   AF-A0A0L8HX44-F1
#
_cell.length_a   1.000
_cell.length_b   1.000
_cell.length_c   1.000
_cell.angle_alpha   90.00
_cell.angle_beta   90.00
_cell.angle_gamma   90.00
#
_symmetry.space_group_name_H-M   'P 1'
#
loop_
_entity.id
_entity.type
_entity.pdbx_description
1 polymer ?
#
loop_
_entity_poly.entity_id
_entity_poly.type
_entity_poly.pdbx_seq_one_letter_code
_entity_poly.pdbx_strand_id
1 'polypeptide(L)' 'IDKCRWIDRCGRHGRCYNTLGSYRCLCNRGYRWDGKTCVDINECASIALRKYYKCYNTPGSFYIACMEGFEEIKKSCI' A
#
# COMPACT_ATOMS: atom_id res chain seq x y z
N ILE A 1 24.10 4.01 19.03
CA ILE A 1 23.32 5.24 18.74
C ILE A 1 21.95 4.80 18.22
N ASP A 2 20.91 5.05 19.01
CA ASP A 2 19.51 4.85 18.58
C ASP A 2 19.11 6.02 17.67
N LYS A 3 19.17 5.82 16.35
CA LYS A 3 18.85 6.86 15.36
C LYS A 3 17.33 7.05 15.24
N CYS A 4 16.52 6.06 15.60
CA CYS A 4 15.06 6.13 15.57
C CYS A 4 14.49 7.10 16.61
N ARG A 5 15.18 7.29 17.74
CA ARG A 5 14.80 8.26 18.77
C ARG A 5 14.96 9.73 18.32
N TRP A 6 15.67 9.98 17.22
CA TRP A 6 15.96 11.32 16.69
C TRP A 6 15.33 11.55 15.30
N ILE A 7 14.84 10.49 14.66
CA ILE A 7 14.26 10.52 13.31
C ILE A 7 12.84 9.98 13.38
N ASP A 8 11.87 10.88 13.48
CA ASP A 8 10.44 10.62 13.29
C ASP A 8 10.04 10.73 11.80
N ARG A 9 10.89 10.20 10.90
CA ARG A 9 10.66 10.31 9.44
C ARG A 9 9.93 9.12 8.84
N CYS A 10 9.72 8.04 9.59
CA CYS A 10 8.99 6.89 9.03
C CYS A 10 7.50 7.21 8.78
N GLY A 11 6.95 8.21 9.47
CA GLY A 11 5.56 8.65 9.35
C GLY A 11 4.58 7.70 10.01
N ARG A 12 3.27 8.03 9.94
CA ARG A 12 2.20 7.28 10.63
C ARG A 12 1.98 5.85 10.12
N HIS A 13 2.51 5.54 8.94
CA HIS A 13 2.34 4.26 8.25
C HIS A 13 3.63 3.41 8.23
N GLY A 14 4.59 3.73 9.11
CA GLY A 14 5.83 2.96 9.24
C GLY A 14 6.39 2.98 10.66
N ARG A 15 7.26 2.02 10.96
CA ARG A 15 7.99 1.91 12.22
C ARG A 15 9.48 1.99 11.95
N CYS A 16 10.19 2.76 12.78
CA CYS A 16 11.65 2.85 12.69
C CYS A 16 12.31 1.70 13.46
N TYR A 17 13.32 1.08 12.85
CA TYR A 17 14.16 0.07 13.48
C TYR A 17 15.63 0.45 13.34
N ASN A 18 16.35 0.39 14.45
CA ASN A 18 17.79 0.58 14.45
C ASN A 18 18.47 -0.66 13.85
N THR A 19 19.51 -0.43 13.06
CA THR A 19 20.39 -1.48 12.52
C THR A 19 21.83 -1.18 12.92
N LEU A 20 22.75 -2.15 12.81
CA LEU A 20 24.17 -1.92 13.10
C LEU A 20 24.70 -0.76 12.21
N GLY A 21 24.99 0.38 12.84
CA GLY A 21 25.48 1.60 12.20
C GLY A 21 24.43 2.49 11.51
N SER A 22 23.19 2.03 11.32
CA SER A 22 22.15 2.76 10.56
C SER A 22 20.74 2.61 11.14
N TYR A 23 19.73 3.11 10.43
CA TYR A 23 18.31 2.89 10.73
C TYR A 23 17.57 2.49 9.46
N ARG A 24 16.44 1.81 9.62
CA ARG A 24 15.54 1.43 8.54
C ARG A 24 14.11 1.72 8.96
N CYS A 25 13.31 2.25 8.03
CA CYS A 25 11.87 2.34 8.21
C CYS A 25 11.21 1.09 7.63
N LEU A 26 10.50 0.34 8.46
CA LEU A 26 9.62 -0.72 8.00
C LEU A 26 8.23 -0.12 7.79
N CYS A 27 7.76 -0.13 6.56
CA CYS A 27 6.39 0.31 6.29
C CYS A 27 5.37 -0.75 6.68
N ASN A 28 4.17 -0.32 7.04
CA ASN A 28 3.04 -1.20 7.28
C ASN A 28 2.70 -1.98 6.00
N ARG A 29 1.98 -3.10 6.14
CA ARG A 29 1.49 -3.88 5.00
C ARG A 29 0.67 -2.98 4.06
N GLY A 30 0.93 -3.06 2.76
CA GLY A 30 0.30 -2.19 1.74
C GLY A 30 1.01 -0.84 1.54
N TYR A 31 2.13 -0.58 2.23
CA TYR A 31 2.91 0.66 2.08
C TYR A 31 4.35 0.33 1.66
N ARG A 32 4.95 1.22 0.86
CA ARG A 32 6.35 1.16 0.44
C ARG A 32 7.11 2.39 0.90
N TRP A 33 8.41 2.21 1.11
CA TRP A 33 9.30 3.31 1.45
C TRP A 33 9.70 4.08 0.17
N ASP A 34 9.38 5.36 0.11
CA ASP A 34 9.74 6.24 -1.03
C ASP A 34 11.08 6.99 -0.81
N GLY A 35 11.81 6.66 0.26
CA GLY A 35 13.03 7.38 0.65
C GLY A 35 12.80 8.49 1.66
N LYS A 36 11.55 8.96 1.82
CA LYS A 36 11.16 9.98 2.80
C LYS A 36 10.12 9.50 3.80
N THR A 37 9.07 8.84 3.33
CA THR A 37 7.94 8.36 4.15
C THR A 37 7.42 7.03 3.60
N CYS A 38 6.59 6.36 4.40
CA CYS A 38 5.80 5.22 3.93
C CYS A 38 4.60 5.72 3.14
N VAL A 39 4.62 5.47 1.83
CA VAL A 39 3.54 5.81 0.91
C VAL A 39 2.75 4.56 0.58
N ASP A 40 1.45 4.74 0.37
CA ASP A 40 0.56 3.68 -0.03
C ASP A 40 1.00 3.05 -1.35
N ILE A 41 0.96 1.72 -1.43
CA ILE A 41 1.25 0.99 -2.67
C ILE A 41 -0.01 1.01 -3.50
N ASN A 42 0.03 1.60 -4.70
CA ASN A 42 -1.11 1.52 -5.60
C ASN A 42 -1.16 0.15 -6.28
N GLU A 43 -1.86 -0.82 -5.70
CA GLU A 43 -1.96 -2.16 -6.29
C GLU A 43 -2.74 -2.15 -7.62
N CYS A 44 -3.62 -1.17 -7.82
CA CYS A 44 -4.36 -1.00 -9.08
C CYS A 44 -3.46 -0.67 -10.27
N ALA A 45 -2.30 -0.03 -10.04
CA ALA A 45 -1.33 0.26 -11.09
C ALA A 45 -0.76 -1.02 -11.73
N SER A 46 -0.78 -2.15 -11.01
CA SER A 46 -0.27 -3.44 -11.48
C SER A 46 -1.37 -4.43 -11.88
N ILE A 47 -2.63 -4.22 -11.44
CA ILE A 47 -3.72 -5.21 -11.50
C ILE A 47 -4.80 -4.87 -12.54
N ALA A 48 -4.64 -3.83 -13.36
CA ALA A 48 -5.64 -3.36 -14.34
C ALA A 48 -5.88 -4.31 -15.55
N LEU A 49 -6.18 -5.60 -15.31
CA LEU A 49 -6.26 -6.66 -16.32
C LEU A 49 -7.56 -7.48 -16.29
N ARG A 50 -8.65 -6.99 -15.71
CA ARG A 50 -9.95 -7.68 -15.79
C ARG A 50 -10.98 -6.84 -16.51
N LYS A 51 -11.31 -7.26 -17.74
CA LYS A 51 -12.46 -6.76 -18.51
C LYS A 51 -13.70 -6.90 -17.60
N TYR A 52 -14.44 -5.81 -17.39
CA TYR A 52 -15.62 -5.66 -16.49
C TYR A 52 -15.35 -5.39 -15.00
N TYR A 53 -14.10 -5.31 -14.57
CA TYR A 53 -13.76 -4.97 -13.19
C TYR A 53 -13.02 -3.64 -13.11
N LYS A 54 -13.38 -2.85 -12.10
CA LYS A 54 -12.71 -1.60 -11.74
C LYS A 54 -11.97 -1.77 -10.43
N CYS A 55 -10.72 -1.33 -10.40
CA CYS A 55 -9.89 -1.38 -9.20
C CYS A 55 -9.96 -0.03 -8.46
N TYR A 56 -10.05 -0.10 -7.13
CA TYR A 56 -10.07 1.05 -6.24
C TYR A 56 -8.97 0.90 -5.20
N ASN A 57 -8.03 1.85 -5.22
CA ASN A 57 -6.92 1.89 -4.30
C ASN A 57 -7.35 2.51 -2.97
N THR A 58 -7.01 1.88 -1.84
CA THR A 58 -7.32 2.38 -0.49
C THR A 58 -6.06 2.42 0.38
N PRO A 59 -5.96 3.28 1.40
CA PRO A 59 -4.75 3.33 2.23
C PRO A 59 -4.46 1.99 2.92
N GLY A 60 -3.42 1.28 2.46
CA GLY A 60 -2.94 -0.02 2.94
C GLY A 60 -3.55 -1.25 2.24
N SER A 61 -4.43 -1.07 1.25
CA SER A 61 -5.08 -2.17 0.53
C SER A 61 -5.67 -1.70 -0.80
N PHE A 62 -6.31 -2.60 -1.52
CA PHE A 62 -7.18 -2.26 -2.62
C PHE A 62 -8.42 -3.14 -2.57
N TYR A 63 -9.44 -2.75 -3.33
CA TYR A 63 -10.56 -3.64 -3.64
C TYR A 63 -10.94 -3.49 -5.10
N ILE A 64 -11.56 -4.54 -5.63
CA ILE A 64 -12.04 -4.59 -7.01
C ILE A 64 -13.56 -4.66 -6.94
N ALA A 65 -14.25 -3.87 -7.76
CA ALA A 65 -15.69 -3.96 -7.92
C ALA A 65 -16.06 -4.11 -9.40
N CYS A 66 -17.27 -4.57 -9.68
CA CYS A 66 -17.80 -4.56 -11.03
C CYS A 66 -17.91 -3.13 -11.56
N MET A 67 -17.69 -2.96 -12.86
CA MET A 67 -17.99 -1.69 -13.52
C MET A 67 -19.48 -1.36 -13.39
N GLU A 68 -19.80 -0.07 -13.48
CA GLU A 68 -21.19 0.37 -13.47
C GLU A 68 -21.96 -0.31 -14.61
N GLY A 69 -23.10 -0.93 -14.28
CA GLY A 69 -23.91 -1.71 -15.22
C GLY A 69 -23.61 -3.20 -15.29
N PHE A 70 -22.65 -3.73 -14.52
CA PHE A 70 -22.36 -5.17 -14.41
C PHE A 70 -22.80 -5.73 -13.06
N GLU A 71 -23.36 -6.93 -13.06
CA GLU A 71 -23.78 -7.62 -11.84
C GLU A 71 -22.77 -8.69 -11.42
N GLU A 72 -22.52 -8.82 -10.12
CA GLU A 72 -21.65 -9.88 -9.59
C GLU A 72 -22.43 -11.20 -9.49
N ILE A 73 -22.23 -12.08 -10.47
CA ILE A 73 -22.83 -13.42 -10.49
C ILE A 73 -21.71 -14.45 -10.33
N LYS A 74 -21.72 -15.20 -9.22
CA LYS A 74 -20.72 -16.23 -8.90
C LYS A 74 -19.26 -15.71 -8.98
N LYS A 75 -18.98 -14.53 -8.42
CA LYS A 75 -17.68 -13.83 -8.45
C LYS A 75 -17.21 -13.42 -9.86
N SER A 76 -18.11 -13.42 -10.84
CA SER A 76 -17.89 -12.93 -12.20
C SER A 76 -18.75 -11.69 -12.43
N CYS A 77 -18.16 -10.59 -12.90
CA CYS A 77 -18.93 -9.45 -13.40
C CYS A 77 -19.42 -9.78 -14.81
N ILE A 78 -20.74 -9.84 -15.00
CA ILE A 78 -21.40 -10.08 -16.29
C ILE A 78 -22.41 -8.99 -16.62
#